data_AF-A0A4V4H747-F1
#
_entry.id   AF-A0A4V4H747-F1
#
_cell.length_a   1.000
_cell.length_b   1.000
_cell.length_c   1.000
_cell.angle_alpha   90.00
_cell.angle_beta   90.00
_cell.angle_gamma   90.00
#
_symmetry.space_group_name_H-M   'P 1'
#
loop_
_entity.id
_entity.type
_entity.pdbx_description
1 polymer ?
#
loop_
_entity_poly.entity_id
_entity_poly.type
_entity_poly.pdbx_seq_one_letter_code
_entity_poly.pdbx_strand_id
1 'polypeptide(L)'
;MCSACSNYNYGPAGRAIGSDLLNNPDLVATDATISFKTALWFWMTTQLPKPSCHNVITGKWMPTNADRAAGRLPGYGVITNIINGGLECGKGSDSSVADRIGFYKRYCDLLGVSYGDNLDCYNQRPFT
;
A
#
# COMPACT_ATOMS: atom_id res chain seq x y z
N MET A 1 2.53 -10.41 7.46
CA MET A 1 2.30 -10.57 6.00
C MET A 1 3.28 -9.66 5.27
N CYS A 2 4.16 -10.23 4.45
CA CYS A 2 5.31 -9.53 3.88
C CYS A 2 4.98 -8.98 2.47
N SER A 3 5.12 -7.67 2.29
CA SER A 3 4.86 -6.98 1.00
C SER A 3 5.86 -7.37 -0.10
N ALA A 4 6.96 -8.04 0.26
CA ALA A 4 7.98 -8.56 -0.65
C ALA A 4 7.83 -10.07 -0.97
N CYS A 5 6.71 -10.72 -0.65
CA CYS A 5 6.56 -12.19 -0.69
C CYS A 5 6.74 -12.93 -2.04
N SER A 6 7.07 -12.27 -3.16
CA SER A 6 7.15 -12.93 -4.46
C SER A 6 8.39 -12.52 -5.23
N ASN A 7 8.97 -13.44 -6.01
CA ASN A 7 10.07 -13.18 -6.94
C ASN A 7 9.74 -12.00 -7.89
N TYR A 8 8.45 -11.82 -8.20
CA TYR A 8 7.95 -10.67 -8.96
C TYR A 8 8.28 -9.32 -8.31
N ASN A 9 8.36 -9.24 -6.98
CA ASN A 9 8.69 -8.02 -6.24
C ASN A 9 10.19 -7.91 -5.95
N TYR A 10 10.87 -9.00 -5.60
CA TYR A 10 12.30 -8.96 -5.25
C TYR A 10 13.19 -8.48 -6.40
N GLY A 11 12.93 -8.91 -7.64
CA GLY A 11 13.72 -8.48 -8.80
C GLY A 11 13.63 -6.97 -9.07
N PRO A 12 12.43 -6.40 -9.30
CA PRO A 12 12.25 -4.96 -9.47
C PRO A 12 12.68 -4.12 -8.27
N ALA A 13 12.38 -4.55 -7.05
CA ALA A 13 12.83 -3.86 -5.83
C ALA A 13 14.35 -3.83 -5.74
N GLY A 14 14.98 -4.99 -5.93
CA GLY A 14 16.43 -5.15 -5.91
C GLY A 14 17.13 -4.26 -6.92
N ARG A 15 16.65 -4.26 -8.17
CA ARG A 15 17.17 -3.34 -9.21
C ARG A 15 17.03 -1.87 -8.83
N ALA A 16 15.90 -1.47 -8.28
CA ALA A 16 15.65 -0.08 -7.90
C ALA A 16 16.52 0.39 -6.73
N ILE A 17 16.88 -0.50 -5.80
CA ILE A 17 17.66 -0.15 -4.61
C ILE A 17 19.15 -0.53 -4.71
N GLY A 18 19.56 -1.13 -5.84
CA GLY A 18 20.94 -1.56 -6.09
C GLY A 18 21.36 -2.80 -5.30
N SER A 19 20.45 -3.75 -5.06
CA SER A 19 20.72 -4.98 -4.31
C SER A 19 20.18 -6.21 -5.05
N ASP A 20 20.92 -7.31 -5.08
CA ASP A 20 20.47 -8.56 -5.71
C ASP A 20 19.58 -9.37 -4.77
N LEU A 21 18.32 -8.92 -4.63
CA LEU A 21 17.33 -9.59 -3.80
C LEU A 21 16.72 -10.83 -4.45
N LEU A 22 16.95 -11.08 -5.74
CA LEU A 22 16.43 -12.27 -6.41
C LEU A 22 17.23 -13.51 -5.99
N ASN A 23 18.56 -13.36 -5.87
CA ASN A 23 19.43 -14.42 -5.38
C ASN A 23 19.64 -14.37 -3.86
N ASN A 24 19.43 -13.22 -3.22
CA ASN A 24 19.64 -13.03 -1.77
C ASN A 24 18.40 -12.43 -1.08
N PRO A 25 17.23 -13.09 -1.10
CA PRO A 25 15.99 -12.54 -0.56
C PRO A 25 16.05 -12.30 0.96
N ASP A 26 16.86 -13.09 1.69
CA ASP A 26 17.03 -12.99 3.14
C ASP A 26 17.60 -11.64 3.59
N LEU A 27 18.22 -10.87 2.68
CA LEU A 27 18.67 -9.50 2.97
C LEU A 27 17.51 -8.60 3.42
N VAL A 28 16.29 -8.83 2.94
CA VAL A 28 15.10 -8.06 3.37
C VAL A 28 14.75 -8.31 4.84
N ALA A 29 15.12 -9.47 5.38
CA ALA A 29 14.88 -9.84 6.78
C ALA A 29 16.09 -9.60 7.70
N THR A 30 17.30 -9.53 7.14
CA THR A 30 18.55 -9.49 7.92
C THR A 30 19.28 -8.15 7.86
N ASP A 31 19.06 -7.33 6.82
CA ASP A 31 19.58 -5.97 6.73
C ASP A 31 18.44 -4.96 6.88
N ALA A 32 18.48 -4.21 7.99
CA ALA A 32 17.44 -3.23 8.30
C ALA A 32 17.32 -2.12 7.25
N THR A 33 18.44 -1.69 6.66
CA THR A 33 18.44 -0.65 5.62
C THR A 33 17.78 -1.17 4.34
N ILE A 34 18.11 -2.39 3.93
CA ILE A 34 17.47 -3.04 2.78
C ILE A 34 15.98 -3.26 3.07
N SER A 35 15.63 -3.71 4.28
CA SER A 35 14.25 -3.90 4.70
C SER A 35 13.42 -2.62 4.51
N PHE A 36 13.86 -1.48 5.05
CA PHE A 36 13.16 -0.20 4.87
C PHE A 36 13.18 0.28 3.42
N LYS A 37 14.29 0.11 2.69
CA LYS A 37 14.37 0.48 1.26
C LYS A 37 13.33 -0.27 0.42
N THR A 38 13.11 -1.56 0.68
CA THR A 38 12.09 -2.32 -0.06
C THR A 38 10.66 -1.87 0.27
N ALA A 39 10.37 -1.56 1.54
CA ALA A 39 9.07 -1.02 1.94
C ALA A 39 8.80 0.36 1.30
N LEU A 40 9.79 1.25 1.31
CA LEU A 40 9.71 2.55 0.65
C LEU A 40 9.60 2.42 -0.87
N TRP A 41 10.35 1.52 -1.48
CA TRP A 41 10.24 1.24 -2.90
C TRP A 41 8.80 0.84 -3.26
N PHE A 42 8.18 -0.07 -2.52
CA PHE A 42 6.78 -0.45 -2.75
C PHE A 42 5.85 0.75 -2.59
N TRP A 43 6.03 1.57 -1.55
CA TRP A 43 5.21 2.74 -1.27
C TRP A 43 5.27 3.81 -2.38
N MET A 44 6.43 3.98 -3.00
CA MET A 44 6.70 5.01 -4.00
C MET A 44 6.40 4.55 -5.44
N THR A 45 6.39 3.24 -5.70
CA THR A 45 6.32 2.69 -7.06
C THR A 45 4.89 2.49 -7.53
N THR A 46 4.55 3.08 -8.67
CA THR A 46 3.27 2.84 -9.35
C THR A 46 3.31 1.47 -10.02
N GLN A 47 2.28 0.65 -9.79
CA GLN A 47 2.14 -0.69 -10.39
C GLN A 47 0.79 -0.76 -11.08
N LEU A 48 0.74 -0.36 -12.36
CA LEU A 48 -0.53 -0.22 -13.09
C LEU A 48 -1.38 -1.50 -13.01
N PRO A 49 -2.70 -1.37 -12.79
CA PRO A 49 -3.48 -0.12 -12.75
C PRO A 49 -3.43 0.64 -11.42
N LYS A 50 -2.67 0.17 -10.42
CA LYS A 50 -2.59 0.79 -9.09
C LYS A 50 -1.68 2.03 -9.13
N PRO A 51 -2.13 3.19 -8.62
CA PRO A 51 -1.24 4.31 -8.35
C PRO A 51 -0.28 3.95 -7.21
N SER A 52 0.80 4.72 -7.03
CA SER A 52 1.62 4.58 -5.82
C SER A 52 0.88 5.07 -4.57
N CYS A 53 1.11 4.42 -3.44
CA CYS A 53 0.57 4.85 -2.14
C CYS A 53 0.97 6.30 -1.83
N HIS A 54 2.20 6.68 -2.18
CA HIS A 54 2.70 8.04 -2.05
C HIS A 54 1.84 9.07 -2.81
N ASN A 55 1.49 8.80 -4.08
CA ASN A 55 0.68 9.73 -4.85
C ASN A 55 -0.74 9.86 -4.29
N VAL A 56 -1.29 8.78 -3.72
CA VAL A 56 -2.60 8.82 -3.06
C VAL A 56 -2.56 9.73 -1.82
N ILE A 57 -1.63 9.49 -0.89
CA ILE A 57 -1.63 10.22 0.39
C ILE A 57 -1.19 11.69 0.25
N THR A 58 -0.40 12.02 -0.78
CA THR A 58 0.03 13.40 -1.06
C THR A 58 -0.95 14.17 -1.96
N GLY A 59 -2.11 13.59 -2.29
CA GLY A 59 -3.14 14.23 -3.11
C GLY A 59 -2.78 14.40 -4.59
N LYS A 60 -1.73 13.71 -5.07
CA LYS A 60 -1.28 13.77 -6.47
C LYS A 60 -2.03 12.80 -7.39
N TRP A 61 -2.66 11.77 -6.82
CA TRP A 61 -3.48 10.85 -7.60
C TRP A 61 -4.90 11.39 -7.76
N MET A 62 -5.33 11.51 -9.02
CA MET A 62 -6.71 11.83 -9.38
C MET A 62 -7.44 10.55 -9.82
N PRO A 63 -8.51 10.12 -9.13
CA PRO A 63 -9.27 8.94 -9.53
C PRO A 63 -9.89 9.11 -10.92
N THR A 64 -9.74 8.08 -11.75
CA THR A 64 -10.41 8.00 -13.04
C THR A 64 -11.92 7.76 -12.87
N ASN A 65 -12.68 7.85 -13.96
CA ASN A 65 -14.10 7.49 -13.93
C ASN A 65 -14.30 6.02 -13.50
N ALA A 66 -13.41 5.13 -13.92
CA ALA A 66 -13.44 3.72 -13.52
C ALA A 66 -13.16 3.55 -12.02
N ASP A 67 -12.25 4.34 -11.45
CA ASP A 67 -11.97 4.33 -10.01
C ASP A 67 -13.17 4.81 -9.21
N ARG A 68 -13.79 5.92 -9.63
CA ARG A 68 -15.00 6.46 -8.98
C ARG A 68 -16.16 5.46 -9.04
N ALA A 69 -16.39 4.85 -10.19
CA ALA A 69 -17.41 3.81 -10.36
C ALA A 69 -17.12 2.56 -9.50
N ALA A 70 -15.86 2.29 -9.21
CA ALA A 70 -15.41 1.23 -8.30
C ALA A 70 -15.39 1.63 -6.82
N GLY A 71 -15.83 2.84 -6.47
CA GLY A 71 -15.80 3.37 -5.11
C GLY A 71 -14.40 3.78 -4.60
N ARG A 72 -13.38 3.77 -5.45
CA ARG A 72 -12.00 4.13 -5.09
C ARG A 72 -11.82 5.64 -5.09
N LEU A 73 -11.90 6.25 -3.92
CA LEU A 73 -11.72 7.68 -3.67
C LEU A 73 -10.42 7.95 -2.88
N PRO A 74 -9.80 9.14 -2.99
CA PRO A 74 -8.55 9.43 -2.29
C PRO A 74 -8.70 9.28 -0.78
N GLY A 75 -7.79 8.54 -0.16
CA GLY A 75 -7.79 8.26 1.27
C GLY A 75 -7.03 6.99 1.63
N TYR A 76 -6.92 6.72 2.93
CA TYR A 76 -6.17 5.57 3.45
C TYR A 76 -6.76 4.22 3.02
N GLY A 77 -8.06 4.17 2.74
CA GLY A 77 -8.73 2.98 2.22
C GLY A 77 -8.18 2.52 0.88
N VAL A 78 -7.95 3.45 -0.07
CA VAL A 78 -7.36 3.10 -1.36
C VAL A 78 -5.92 2.59 -1.20
N ILE A 79 -5.17 3.09 -0.21
CA ILE A 79 -3.83 2.57 0.10
C ILE A 79 -3.90 1.10 0.56
N THR A 80 -4.88 0.77 1.40
CA THR A 80 -5.15 -0.63 1.78
C THR A 80 -5.51 -1.49 0.56
N ASN A 81 -6.31 -0.95 -0.36
CA ASN A 81 -6.66 -1.60 -1.61
C ASN A 81 -5.44 -1.85 -2.52
N ILE A 82 -4.50 -0.90 -2.60
CA ILE A 82 -3.24 -1.06 -3.34
C ILE A 82 -2.40 -2.21 -2.75
N ILE A 83 -2.26 -2.24 -1.42
CA ILE A 83 -1.43 -3.20 -0.68
C ILE A 83 -2.00 -4.62 -0.80
N ASN A 84 -3.28 -4.82 -0.49
CA ASN A 84 -3.86 -6.17 -0.41
C ASN A 84 -5.37 -6.22 -0.72
N GLY A 85 -5.85 -5.34 -1.60
CA GLY A 85 -7.27 -5.18 -1.86
C GLY A 85 -7.99 -6.43 -2.34
N GLY A 86 -7.32 -7.32 -3.10
CA GLY A 86 -7.91 -8.57 -3.56
C GLY A 86 -8.32 -9.52 -2.43
N LEU A 87 -7.74 -9.36 -1.24
CA LEU A 87 -8.09 -10.14 -0.05
C LEU A 87 -8.91 -9.34 0.95
N GLU A 88 -8.73 -8.02 1.03
CA GLU A 88 -9.23 -7.20 2.14
C GLU A 88 -10.41 -6.28 1.78
N CYS A 89 -10.58 -5.91 0.51
CA CYS A 89 -11.52 -4.85 0.10
C CYS A 89 -12.75 -5.36 -0.66
N GLY A 90 -13.83 -4.58 -0.66
CA GLY A 90 -15.02 -4.82 -1.49
C GLY A 90 -15.95 -5.94 -1.00
N LYS A 91 -15.79 -6.38 0.26
CA LYS A 91 -16.54 -7.48 0.87
C LYS A 91 -17.17 -7.12 2.22
N GLY A 92 -17.36 -5.82 2.48
CA GLY A 92 -17.85 -5.30 3.75
C GLY A 92 -16.75 -5.17 4.80
N SER A 93 -17.14 -5.12 6.07
CA SER A 93 -16.22 -4.95 7.20
C SER A 93 -15.22 -6.09 7.31
N ASP A 94 -13.94 -5.77 7.45
CA ASP A 94 -12.84 -6.72 7.60
C ASP A 94 -11.95 -6.30 8.78
N SER A 95 -11.61 -7.24 9.66
CA SER A 95 -10.82 -6.97 10.87
C SER A 95 -9.39 -6.54 10.56
N SER A 96 -8.80 -7.02 9.45
CA SER A 96 -7.46 -6.64 9.01
C SER A 96 -7.43 -5.19 8.54
N VAL A 97 -8.48 -4.77 7.81
CA VAL A 97 -8.64 -3.36 7.41
C VAL A 97 -8.86 -2.48 8.64
N ALA A 98 -9.68 -2.92 9.60
CA ALA A 98 -9.89 -2.20 10.86
C ALA A 98 -8.58 -2.04 11.67
N ASP A 99 -7.73 -3.07 11.72
CA ASP A 99 -6.42 -3.03 12.38
C ASP A 99 -5.48 -2.00 11.71
N ARG A 100 -5.41 -1.99 10.37
CA ARG A 100 -4.65 -0.97 9.62
C ARG A 100 -5.11 0.44 9.95
N ILE A 101 -6.44 0.67 9.98
CA ILE A 101 -7.03 1.95 10.35
C ILE A 101 -6.68 2.32 11.80
N GLY A 102 -6.66 1.33 12.71
CA GLY A 102 -6.26 1.52 14.11
C GLY A 102 -4.84 2.07 14.26
N PHE A 103 -3.86 1.46 13.59
CA PHE A 103 -2.49 1.96 13.56
C PHE A 103 -2.39 3.36 12.94
N TYR A 104 -3.08 3.58 11.82
CA TYR A 104 -3.10 4.87 11.15
C TYR A 104 -3.62 5.99 12.07
N LYS A 105 -4.78 5.79 12.71
CA LYS A 105 -5.37 6.75 13.65
C LYS A 105 -4.42 7.04 14.82
N ARG A 106 -3.85 5.99 15.43
CA ARG A 106 -2.88 6.15 16.52
C ARG A 106 -1.70 7.03 16.12
N TYR A 107 -1.13 6.83 14.93
CA TYR A 107 0.00 7.64 14.48
C TYR A 107 -0.41 9.07 14.10
N CYS A 108 -1.58 9.26 13.51
CA CYS A 108 -2.13 10.61 13.28
C CYS A 108 -2.33 11.37 14.60
N ASP A 109 -2.87 10.72 15.63
CA ASP A 109 -3.07 11.32 16.95
C ASP A 109 -1.73 11.75 17.58
N LEU A 110 -0.72 10.88 17.51
CA LEU A 110 0.63 11.17 18.01
C LEU A 110 1.29 12.34 17.28
N LEU A 111 1.01 12.50 15.98
CA LEU A 111 1.55 13.58 15.15
C LEU A 111 0.69 14.85 15.17
N GLY A 112 -0.49 14.83 15.80
CA GLY A 112 -1.40 15.97 15.86
C GLY A 112 -2.03 16.34 14.50
N VAL A 113 -2.26 15.36 13.62
CA VAL A 113 -2.84 15.58 12.27
C VAL A 113 -4.20 14.90 12.13
N SER A 114 -5.05 15.46 11.27
CA SER A 114 -6.33 14.83 10.91
C SER A 114 -6.13 13.50 10.19
N TYR A 115 -7.04 12.55 10.39
CA TYR A 115 -7.06 11.27 9.68
C TYR A 115 -7.35 11.43 8.18
N GLY A 116 -8.09 12.48 7.81
CA GLY A 116 -8.69 12.61 6.48
C GLY A 116 -9.87 11.67 6.26
N ASP A 117 -10.36 11.65 5.03
CA ASP A 117 -11.55 10.90 4.62
C ASP A 117 -11.21 9.52 4.02
N ASN A 118 -12.25 8.72 3.76
CA ASN A 118 -12.16 7.43 3.04
C ASN A 118 -11.12 6.47 3.65
N LEU A 119 -11.22 6.23 4.96
CA LEU A 119 -10.24 5.43 5.70
C LEU A 119 -10.31 3.93 5.41
N ASP A 120 -11.49 3.43 5.05
CA ASP A 120 -11.72 2.01 4.74
C ASP A 120 -11.84 1.74 3.23
N CYS A 121 -11.74 0.46 2.90
CA CYS A 121 -11.99 -0.04 1.55
C CYS A 121 -13.13 -1.07 1.50
N TYR A 122 -14.04 -1.05 2.48
CA TYR A 122 -15.06 -2.10 2.64
C TYR A 122 -15.95 -2.26 1.41
N ASN A 123 -16.26 -1.13 0.75
CA ASN A 123 -17.11 -1.08 -0.43
C ASN A 123 -16.34 -0.73 -1.72
N GLN A 124 -15.00 -0.73 -1.67
CA GLN A 124 -14.18 -0.44 -2.85
C GLN A 124 -13.92 -1.73 -3.63
N ARG A 125 -14.18 -1.73 -4.94
CA ARG A 125 -13.79 -2.86 -5.78
C ARG A 125 -12.26 -2.96 -5.82
N PRO A 126 -11.66 -4.15 -5.59
CA PRO A 126 -10.23 -4.34 -5.67
C PRO A 126 -9.64 -3.90 -7.02
N PHE A 127 -8.40 -3.40 -7.01
CA PHE A 127 -7.64 -3.27 -8.27
C PHE A 127 -7.35 -4.67 -8.84
N THR A 128 -7.66 -4.88 -10.12
CA THR A 128 -7.43 -6.12 -10.89
C THR A 128 -6.46 -5.85 -12.03
#